data_AF-B8I8S5-F1
#
_entry.id   AF-B8I8S5-F1
#
_cell.length_a   1.000
_cell.length_b   1.000
_cell.length_c   1.000
_cell.angle_alpha   90.00
_cell.angle_beta   90.00
_cell.angle_gamma   90.00
#
_symmetry.space_group_name_H-M   'P 1'
#
loop_
_entity.id
_entity.type
_entity.pdbx_description
1 polymer ?
#
loop_
_entity_poly.entity_id
_entity_poly.type
_entity_poly.pdbx_seq_one_letter_code
_entity_poly.pdbx_strand_id
1 'polypeptide(L)'
;MEENSNKIVLEDSYIMIPNIVVQNSTTINSYIQLYGRKSLAYIRQMLMLQNKKSQVNISINFLLKTLGIDKNIYRERKYLNEFISALVKDKLIEIISINNIPCNDINNLNFDDYIVFKLNIYEYNENGQVQNYFQLNDSEWNKLINYSGDLNKYNLLNLFCNLKSRMKRSSSDIHISERVPEVCYPTYETIKEDIFIESDKTLALYITTLEEMDLIRKDCAGDMIFKLEGQKPIRRKANFTYTLFRPGWEIELENSISQYKSNKRKDGWSFISKVKEVSADEKRSITQKIHMLEKLQSDGKSLTQSQKKELLKLKRQREKWQYDDNVDVRKLEEEKLKKDNPDKKLSEVYEEMGYEAKADRAYEDEETIQDATDNVNNTWGESNPMEDYTMFEYPIEEIIEMPTEDEIIKVKSRGRINISTQKKSSLTKHIRSKQDPEGFDSDDLIDDQMDNESLDYFKDKASGL
;
A
#
# COMPACT_ATOMS: atom_id res chain seq x y z
N MET A 1 -18.76 -36.65 -38.95
CA MET A 1 -17.33 -36.32 -38.91
C MET A 1 -17.25 -34.95 -38.27
N GLU A 2 -17.06 -34.93 -36.96
CA GLU A 2 -16.86 -33.68 -36.22
C GLU A 2 -15.40 -33.27 -36.42
N GLU A 3 -15.19 -32.13 -37.07
CA GLU A 3 -13.88 -31.51 -37.17
C GLU A 3 -13.46 -31.03 -35.77
N ASN A 4 -12.65 -31.86 -35.11
CA ASN A 4 -11.82 -31.45 -33.99
C ASN A 4 -10.80 -30.40 -34.49
N SER A 5 -11.22 -29.14 -34.53
CA SER A 5 -10.30 -28.02 -34.63
C SER A 5 -9.52 -27.95 -33.32
N ASN A 6 -8.36 -28.59 -33.28
CA ASN A 6 -7.32 -28.35 -32.27
C ASN A 6 -6.93 -26.86 -32.35
N LYS A 7 -7.64 -26.02 -31.59
CA LYS A 7 -7.15 -24.69 -31.24
C LYS A 7 -5.88 -24.92 -30.42
N ILE A 8 -4.74 -24.70 -31.06
CA ILE A 8 -3.48 -24.47 -30.36
C ILE A 8 -3.71 -23.24 -29.49
N VAL A 9 -3.97 -23.45 -28.20
CA VAL A 9 -3.98 -22.38 -27.22
C VAL A 9 -2.52 -21.95 -27.10
N LEU A 10 -2.17 -20.83 -27.73
CA LEU A 10 -0.89 -20.18 -27.48
C LEU A 10 -0.82 -19.89 -25.97
N GLU A 11 0.10 -20.56 -25.28
CA GLU A 11 0.34 -20.30 -23.87
C GLU A 11 0.81 -18.85 -23.69
N ASP A 12 0.14 -18.13 -22.78
CA ASP A 12 0.44 -16.74 -22.44
C ASP A 12 1.83 -16.69 -21.77
N SER A 13 2.77 -15.98 -22.39
CA SER A 13 4.12 -15.81 -21.83
C SER A 13 4.07 -14.99 -20.54
N TYR A 14 5.01 -15.25 -19.64
CA TYR A 14 5.10 -14.56 -18.36
C TYR A 14 6.54 -14.18 -18.01
N ILE A 15 6.66 -13.22 -17.10
CA ILE A 15 7.93 -12.80 -16.49
C ILE A 15 7.82 -12.99 -14.99
N MET A 16 8.88 -13.51 -14.38
CA MET A 16 8.98 -13.59 -12.93
C MET A 16 9.39 -12.22 -12.38
N ILE A 17 8.69 -11.73 -11.36
CA ILE A 17 8.98 -10.45 -10.72
C ILE A 17 9.15 -10.70 -9.22
N PRO A 18 10.26 -10.25 -8.60
CA PRO A 18 10.44 -10.38 -7.16
C PRO A 18 9.34 -9.68 -6.36
N ASN A 19 8.89 -10.28 -5.26
CA ASN A 19 7.85 -9.72 -4.41
C ASN A 19 8.26 -8.36 -3.81
N ILE A 20 9.55 -8.17 -3.49
CA ILE A 20 10.11 -6.92 -2.96
C ILE A 20 9.92 -5.72 -3.91
N VAL A 21 9.64 -5.96 -5.20
CA VAL A 21 9.32 -4.86 -6.12
C VAL A 21 8.04 -4.14 -5.70
N VAL A 22 7.07 -4.89 -5.16
CA VAL A 22 5.69 -4.43 -4.90
C VAL A 22 5.21 -4.63 -3.47
N GLN A 23 5.98 -5.27 -2.59
CA GLN A 23 5.65 -5.50 -1.19
C GLN A 23 6.74 -4.94 -0.28
N ASN A 24 6.35 -4.26 0.79
CA ASN A 24 7.24 -3.98 1.90
C ASN A 24 7.48 -5.27 2.69
N SER A 25 8.71 -5.46 3.16
CA SER A 25 9.02 -6.38 4.25
C SER A 25 9.06 -5.61 5.57
N THR A 26 9.21 -6.32 6.69
CA THR A 26 9.35 -5.69 8.02
C THR A 26 10.55 -4.76 8.13
N THR A 27 11.57 -4.94 7.28
CA THR A 27 12.85 -4.21 7.36
C THR A 27 13.19 -3.45 6.08
N ILE A 28 12.52 -3.71 4.96
CA ILE A 28 12.86 -3.18 3.64
C ILE A 28 11.61 -2.69 2.94
N ASN A 29 11.62 -1.43 2.51
CA ASN A 29 10.56 -0.85 1.69
C ASN A 29 10.59 -1.44 0.27
N SER A 30 9.42 -1.50 -0.37
CA SER A 30 9.28 -1.97 -1.74
C SER A 30 10.08 -1.08 -2.72
N TYR A 31 10.47 -1.62 -3.86
CA TYR A 31 11.16 -0.80 -4.88
C TYR A 31 10.27 0.29 -5.48
N ILE A 32 8.96 0.09 -5.45
CA ILE A 32 8.00 1.15 -5.78
C ILE A 32 8.09 2.28 -4.77
N GLN A 33 8.21 1.99 -3.47
CA GLN A 33 8.39 3.02 -2.43
C GLN A 33 9.77 3.70 -2.53
N LEU A 34 10.83 2.92 -2.73
CA LEU A 34 12.19 3.44 -2.76
C LEU A 34 12.49 4.28 -4.00
N TYR A 35 12.08 3.81 -5.18
CA TYR A 35 12.47 4.44 -6.44
C TYR A 35 11.31 5.03 -7.24
N GLY A 36 10.07 4.82 -6.80
CA GLY A 36 8.87 5.48 -7.31
C GLY A 36 7.96 4.62 -8.19
N ARG A 37 6.83 5.22 -8.60
CA ARG A 37 5.71 4.48 -9.21
C ARG A 37 6.01 3.75 -10.53
N LYS A 38 7.07 4.10 -11.26
CA LYS A 38 7.42 3.45 -12.54
C LYS A 38 8.44 2.33 -12.40
N SER A 39 8.99 2.11 -11.21
CA SER A 39 10.02 1.09 -10.94
C SER A 39 9.64 -0.29 -11.50
N LEU A 40 8.41 -0.75 -11.23
CA LEU A 40 7.92 -2.03 -11.71
C LEU A 40 7.94 -2.14 -13.24
N ALA A 41 7.52 -1.08 -13.94
CA ALA A 41 7.53 -1.05 -15.40
C ALA A 41 8.96 -1.09 -15.95
N TYR A 42 9.89 -0.35 -15.34
CA TYR A 42 11.31 -0.38 -15.73
C TYR A 42 11.92 -1.76 -15.51
N ILE A 43 11.71 -2.35 -14.34
CA ILE A 43 12.21 -3.68 -13.99
C ILE A 43 11.66 -4.74 -14.93
N ARG A 44 10.36 -4.73 -15.23
CA ARG A 44 9.78 -5.68 -16.19
C ARG A 44 10.47 -5.59 -17.55
N GLN A 45 10.67 -4.38 -18.08
CA GLN A 45 11.32 -4.23 -19.39
C GLN A 45 12.79 -4.66 -19.35
N MET A 46 13.52 -4.39 -18.27
CA MET A 46 14.88 -4.89 -18.10
C MET A 46 14.92 -6.42 -18.09
N LEU A 47 13.96 -7.07 -17.39
CA LEU A 47 13.83 -8.52 -17.35
C LEU A 47 13.48 -9.11 -18.72
N MET A 48 12.59 -8.47 -19.49
CA MET A 48 12.29 -8.91 -20.87
C MET A 48 13.51 -8.90 -21.78
N LEU A 49 14.41 -7.95 -21.58
CA LEU A 49 15.58 -7.72 -22.42
C LEU A 49 16.79 -8.54 -21.97
N GLN A 50 16.62 -9.39 -20.95
CA GLN A 50 17.67 -10.26 -20.44
C GLN A 50 17.96 -11.38 -21.44
N ASN A 51 19.23 -11.50 -21.82
CA ASN A 51 19.70 -12.54 -22.74
C ASN A 51 20.03 -13.86 -22.02
N LYS A 52 20.41 -14.89 -22.79
CA LYS A 52 20.80 -16.22 -22.25
C LYS A 52 21.99 -16.21 -21.28
N LYS A 53 22.79 -15.14 -21.26
CA LYS A 53 23.90 -14.94 -20.32
C LYS A 53 23.48 -14.14 -19.08
N SER A 54 22.18 -13.93 -18.89
CA SER A 54 21.60 -13.11 -17.83
C SER A 54 22.00 -11.64 -17.88
N GLN A 55 22.43 -11.15 -19.05
CA GLN A 55 22.82 -9.76 -19.26
C GLN A 55 21.69 -8.99 -19.94
N VAL A 56 21.51 -7.73 -19.52
CA VAL A 56 20.57 -6.77 -20.09
C VAL A 56 21.38 -5.70 -20.82
N ASN A 57 20.97 -5.42 -22.05
CA ASN A 57 21.65 -4.47 -22.92
C ASN A 57 20.68 -3.36 -23.34
N ILE A 58 20.83 -2.15 -22.80
CA ILE A 58 19.88 -1.04 -23.01
C ILE A 58 20.56 0.32 -23.03
N SER A 59 19.90 1.31 -23.66
CA SER A 59 20.10 2.73 -23.34
C SER A 59 18.86 3.30 -22.66
N ILE A 60 18.99 4.44 -21.99
CA ILE A 60 17.86 5.13 -21.33
C ILE A 60 16.78 5.46 -22.37
N ASN A 61 17.17 6.01 -23.52
CA ASN A 61 16.23 6.32 -24.61
C ASN A 61 15.52 5.09 -25.18
N PHE A 62 16.24 3.98 -25.32
CA PHE A 62 15.64 2.73 -25.77
C PHE A 62 14.58 2.24 -24.78
N LEU A 63 14.88 2.21 -23.48
CA LEU A 63 13.93 1.75 -22.47
C LEU A 63 12.65 2.62 -22.44
N LEU A 64 12.79 3.95 -22.46
CA LEU A 64 11.64 4.87 -22.49
C LEU A 64 10.79 4.66 -23.76
N LYS A 65 11.42 4.45 -24.91
CA LYS A 65 10.73 4.16 -26.18
C LYS A 65 9.95 2.85 -26.09
N THR A 66 10.53 1.78 -25.53
CA THR A 66 9.83 0.48 -25.37
C THR A 66 8.62 0.55 -24.41
N LEU A 67 8.58 1.55 -23.53
CA LEU A 67 7.45 1.82 -22.64
C LEU A 67 6.41 2.77 -23.25
N GLY A 68 6.63 3.25 -24.47
CA GLY A 68 5.79 4.25 -25.11
C GLY A 68 5.79 5.59 -24.37
N ILE A 69 6.90 5.96 -23.71
CA ILE A 69 7.06 7.24 -23.03
C ILE A 69 7.71 8.23 -24.01
N ASP A 70 6.88 9.08 -24.59
CA ASP A 70 7.25 10.13 -25.55
C ASP A 70 7.09 11.55 -24.97
N LYS A 71 6.14 11.74 -24.05
CA LYS A 71 5.87 13.00 -23.37
C LYS A 71 6.85 13.28 -22.23
N ASN A 72 7.23 14.55 -22.06
CA ASN A 72 8.14 15.03 -21.00
C ASN A 72 9.49 14.29 -20.96
N ILE A 73 10.01 13.90 -22.12
CA ILE A 73 11.15 12.99 -22.26
C ILE A 73 12.39 13.41 -21.44
N TYR A 74 12.69 14.71 -21.35
CA TYR A 74 13.83 15.19 -20.57
C TYR A 74 13.72 14.84 -19.08
N ARG A 75 12.53 15.03 -18.50
CA ARG A 75 12.27 14.69 -17.09
C ARG A 75 12.32 13.18 -16.88
N GLU A 76 11.79 12.42 -17.83
CA GLU A 76 11.75 10.96 -17.77
C GLU A 76 13.13 10.34 -17.89
N ARG A 77 13.99 10.89 -18.75
CA ARG A 77 15.41 10.54 -18.85
C ARG A 77 16.13 10.75 -17.53
N LYS A 78 15.96 11.92 -16.90
CA LYS A 78 16.56 12.23 -15.61
C LYS A 78 16.11 11.23 -14.53
N TYR A 79 14.80 10.97 -14.45
CA TYR A 79 14.24 10.05 -13.48
C TYR A 79 14.69 8.60 -13.70
N LEU A 80 14.74 8.12 -14.95
CA LEU A 80 15.27 6.79 -15.25
C LEU A 80 16.78 6.68 -14.98
N ASN A 81 17.55 7.75 -15.22
CA ASN A 81 18.96 7.78 -14.86
C ASN A 81 19.15 7.66 -13.33
N GLU A 82 18.41 8.46 -12.56
CA GLU A 82 18.40 8.40 -11.09
C GLU A 82 18.00 7.00 -10.58
N PHE A 83 17.00 6.38 -11.22
CA PHE A 83 16.57 5.01 -10.94
C PHE A 83 17.71 4.00 -11.15
N ILE A 84 18.36 4.01 -12.32
CA ILE A 84 19.49 3.12 -12.62
C ILE A 84 20.63 3.36 -11.61
N SER A 85 20.91 4.63 -11.28
CA SER A 85 21.94 4.95 -10.29
C SER A 85 21.64 4.42 -8.90
N ALA A 86 20.39 4.48 -8.48
CA ALA A 86 19.96 3.89 -7.21
C ALA A 86 20.13 2.36 -7.22
N LEU A 87 19.74 1.67 -8.31
CA LEU A 87 19.90 0.22 -8.42
C LEU A 87 21.37 -0.23 -8.38
N VAL A 88 22.29 0.52 -8.99
CA VAL A 88 23.73 0.23 -8.91
C VAL A 88 24.26 0.44 -7.49
N LYS A 89 23.88 1.54 -6.84
CA LYS A 89 24.26 1.86 -5.46
C LYS A 89 23.79 0.76 -4.49
N ASP A 90 22.57 0.27 -4.67
CA ASP A 90 21.97 -0.77 -3.84
C ASP A 90 22.39 -2.19 -4.27
N LYS A 91 23.34 -2.31 -5.22
CA LYS A 91 23.89 -3.56 -5.75
C LYS A 91 22.85 -4.50 -6.37
N LEU A 92 21.71 -3.95 -6.78
CA LEU A 92 20.65 -4.63 -7.51
C LEU A 92 20.99 -4.81 -8.99
N ILE A 93 21.94 -4.01 -9.49
CA ILE A 93 22.52 -4.13 -10.82
C ILE A 93 24.06 -4.12 -10.72
N GLU A 94 24.70 -5.00 -11.48
CA GLU A 94 26.15 -5.01 -11.71
C GLU A 94 26.44 -4.58 -13.16
N ILE A 95 27.07 -3.41 -13.32
CA ILE A 95 27.48 -2.91 -14.64
C ILE A 95 28.67 -3.72 -15.15
N ILE A 96 28.61 -4.12 -16.42
CA ILE A 96 29.68 -4.86 -17.10
C ILE A 96 30.44 -3.92 -18.04
N SER A 97 29.72 -3.15 -18.84
CA SER A 97 30.33 -2.20 -19.78
C SER A 97 29.37 -1.08 -20.19
N ILE A 98 29.92 0.05 -20.58
CA ILE A 98 29.23 1.19 -21.19
C ILE A 98 29.85 1.45 -22.55
N ASN A 99 29.06 1.49 -23.61
CA ASN A 99 29.52 1.65 -25.00
C ASN A 99 30.61 0.61 -25.38
N ASN A 100 30.44 -0.63 -24.90
CA ASN A 100 31.39 -1.74 -25.04
C ASN A 100 32.76 -1.53 -24.37
N ILE A 101 32.90 -0.50 -23.52
CA ILE A 101 34.08 -0.27 -22.69
C ILE A 101 33.78 -0.82 -21.29
N PRO A 102 34.57 -1.77 -20.77
CA PRO A 102 34.42 -2.27 -19.40
C PRO A 102 34.45 -1.10 -18.41
N CYS A 103 33.39 -0.96 -17.63
CA CYS A 103 33.24 0.14 -16.68
C CYS A 103 32.34 -0.30 -15.53
N ASN A 104 32.72 0.08 -14.31
CA ASN A 104 31.93 -0.19 -13.10
C ASN A 104 31.25 1.07 -12.55
N ASP A 105 31.47 2.22 -13.18
CA ASP A 105 30.94 3.52 -12.76
C ASP A 105 29.95 4.08 -13.81
N ILE A 106 28.90 4.74 -13.32
CA ILE A 106 27.79 5.32 -14.08
C ILE A 106 27.70 6.84 -13.91
N ASN A 107 28.63 7.47 -13.18
CA ASN A 107 28.55 8.88 -12.79
C ASN A 107 28.37 9.85 -13.98
N ASN A 108 28.76 9.46 -15.19
CA ASN A 108 28.69 10.28 -16.41
C ASN A 108 27.88 9.62 -17.54
N LEU A 109 26.79 8.92 -17.21
CA LEU A 109 26.00 8.22 -18.22
C LEU A 109 25.17 9.19 -19.09
N ASN A 110 25.41 9.18 -20.40
CA ASN A 110 24.55 9.87 -21.37
C ASN A 110 23.29 9.05 -21.65
N PHE A 111 22.21 9.71 -22.08
CA PHE A 111 20.92 9.03 -22.31
C PHE A 111 20.91 8.03 -23.48
N ASP A 112 21.87 8.16 -24.39
CA ASP A 112 22.07 7.28 -25.55
C ASP A 112 23.17 6.23 -25.33
N ASP A 113 23.89 6.30 -24.20
CA ASP A 113 24.94 5.34 -23.90
C ASP A 113 24.34 3.93 -23.76
N TYR A 114 25.02 2.96 -24.37
CA TYR A 114 24.62 1.57 -24.35
C TYR A 114 25.22 0.87 -23.14
N ILE A 115 24.37 0.52 -22.18
CA ILE A 115 24.72 -0.09 -20.91
C ILE A 115 24.49 -1.60 -21.00
N VAL A 116 25.50 -2.36 -20.59
CA VAL A 116 25.42 -3.81 -20.40
C VAL A 116 25.56 -4.10 -18.92
N PHE A 117 24.59 -4.80 -18.34
CA PHE A 117 24.60 -5.11 -16.91
C PHE A 117 23.93 -6.44 -16.58
N LYS A 118 24.14 -6.94 -15.36
CA LYS A 118 23.40 -8.08 -14.78
C LYS A 118 22.41 -7.59 -13.73
N LEU A 119 21.22 -8.19 -13.73
CA LEU A 119 20.19 -7.97 -12.70
C LEU A 119 20.41 -8.94 -11.53
N ASN A 120 20.65 -8.38 -10.35
CA ASN A 120 20.84 -9.12 -9.09
C ASN A 120 19.66 -8.86 -8.15
N ILE A 121 18.44 -9.06 -8.66
CA ILE A 121 17.18 -8.70 -7.95
C ILE A 121 16.42 -9.90 -7.37
N TYR A 122 16.90 -11.12 -7.64
CA TYR A 122 16.25 -12.35 -7.19
C TYR A 122 16.90 -12.88 -5.91
N GLU A 123 16.06 -13.39 -5.03
CA GLU A 123 16.48 -14.21 -3.91
C GLU A 123 16.50 -15.68 -4.32
N TYR A 124 17.49 -16.42 -3.80
CA TYR A 124 17.66 -17.83 -4.09
C TYR A 124 17.61 -18.63 -2.79
N ASN A 125 16.96 -19.79 -2.82
CA ASN A 125 16.99 -20.75 -1.72
C ASN A 125 18.33 -21.52 -1.70
N GLU A 126 18.50 -22.40 -0.70
CA GLU A 126 19.70 -23.23 -0.53
C GLU A 126 19.99 -24.14 -1.74
N ASN A 127 18.96 -24.47 -2.52
CA ASN A 127 19.05 -25.27 -3.74
C ASN A 127 19.35 -24.44 -5.00
N GLY A 128 19.57 -23.13 -4.86
CA GLY A 128 19.82 -22.22 -5.98
C GLY A 128 18.59 -21.91 -6.83
N GLN A 129 17.38 -22.18 -6.34
CA GLN A 129 16.13 -21.86 -7.03
C GLN A 129 15.61 -20.49 -6.59
N VAL A 130 15.05 -19.74 -7.53
CA VAL A 130 14.44 -18.43 -7.26
C VAL A 130 13.27 -18.60 -6.30
N GLN A 131 13.21 -17.76 -5.28
CA GLN A 131 12.12 -17.70 -4.30
C GLN A 131 11.50 -16.29 -4.24
N ASN A 132 10.38 -16.16 -3.53
CA ASN A 132 9.73 -14.88 -3.25
C ASN A 132 9.44 -14.04 -4.50
N TYR A 133 8.84 -14.66 -5.51
CA TYR A 133 8.46 -14.01 -6.76
C TYR A 133 7.01 -14.34 -7.15
N PHE A 134 6.48 -13.55 -8.07
CA PHE A 134 5.21 -13.82 -8.75
C PHE A 134 5.39 -13.75 -10.26
N GLN A 135 4.49 -14.39 -11.00
CA GLN A 135 4.50 -14.36 -12.46
C GLN A 135 3.52 -13.29 -12.95
N LEU A 136 4.00 -12.33 -13.73
CA LEU A 136 3.16 -11.37 -14.45
C LEU A 136 3.04 -11.82 -15.90
N ASN A 137 1.82 -12.08 -16.35
CA ASN A 137 1.59 -12.53 -17.72
C ASN A 137 1.58 -11.35 -18.69
N ASP A 138 1.94 -11.60 -19.94
CA ASP A 138 1.95 -10.58 -20.97
C ASP A 138 0.54 -10.08 -21.29
N SER A 139 -0.48 -10.95 -21.26
CA SER A 139 -1.87 -10.51 -21.40
C SER A 139 -2.30 -9.52 -20.31
N GLU A 140 -1.91 -9.76 -19.06
CA GLU A 140 -2.22 -8.89 -17.91
C GLU A 140 -1.49 -7.55 -18.02
N TRP A 141 -0.19 -7.60 -18.33
CA TRP A 141 0.61 -6.41 -18.58
C TRP A 141 0.01 -5.56 -19.70
N ASN A 142 -0.33 -6.17 -20.83
CA ASN A 142 -0.86 -5.47 -21.99
C ASN A 142 -2.21 -4.82 -21.69
N LYS A 143 -3.09 -5.50 -20.93
CA LYS A 143 -4.36 -4.90 -20.46
C LYS A 143 -4.11 -3.65 -19.62
N LEU A 144 -3.17 -3.71 -18.68
CA LEU A 144 -2.89 -2.63 -17.73
C LEU A 144 -2.17 -1.44 -18.37
N ILE A 145 -1.14 -1.68 -19.18
CA ILE A 145 -0.31 -0.60 -19.75
C ILE A 145 -1.04 0.16 -20.86
N ASN A 146 -2.02 -0.47 -21.50
CA ASN A 146 -2.88 0.12 -22.54
C ASN A 146 -4.22 0.63 -21.99
N TYR A 147 -4.40 0.67 -20.66
CA TYR A 147 -5.57 1.28 -20.06
C TYR A 147 -5.73 2.74 -20.50
N SER A 148 -6.90 3.06 -21.05
CA SER A 148 -7.20 4.34 -21.70
C SER A 148 -8.03 5.31 -20.84
N GLY A 149 -8.39 4.93 -19.61
CA GLY A 149 -9.15 5.80 -18.71
C GLY A 149 -8.28 6.83 -17.97
N ASP A 150 -8.92 7.59 -17.08
CA ASP A 150 -8.28 8.73 -16.41
C ASP A 150 -7.30 8.33 -15.29
N LEU A 151 -7.40 7.10 -14.79
CA LEU A 151 -6.51 6.61 -13.75
C LEU A 151 -5.08 6.40 -14.25
N ASN A 152 -4.11 6.58 -13.35
CA ASN A 152 -2.71 6.38 -13.69
C ASN A 152 -2.41 4.89 -13.90
N LYS A 153 -2.16 4.49 -15.14
CA LYS A 153 -1.85 3.09 -15.50
C LYS A 153 -0.71 2.44 -14.72
N TYR A 154 0.31 3.20 -14.28
CA TYR A 154 1.39 2.64 -13.47
C TYR A 154 0.93 2.33 -12.05
N ASN A 155 0.10 3.18 -11.45
CA ASN A 155 -0.50 2.87 -10.15
C ASN A 155 -1.47 1.70 -10.23
N LEU A 156 -2.23 1.58 -11.32
CA LEU A 156 -3.12 0.45 -11.58
C LEU A 156 -2.32 -0.86 -11.72
N LEU A 157 -1.22 -0.83 -12.48
CA LEU A 157 -0.28 -1.95 -12.60
C LEU A 157 0.33 -2.33 -11.24
N ASN A 158 0.81 -1.34 -10.48
CA ASN A 158 1.39 -1.56 -9.16
C ASN A 158 0.39 -2.22 -8.20
N LEU A 159 -0.88 -1.78 -8.22
CA LEU A 159 -1.95 -2.39 -7.43
C LEU A 159 -2.21 -3.83 -7.82
N PHE A 160 -2.36 -4.11 -9.10
CA PHE A 160 -2.58 -5.47 -9.57
C PHE A 160 -1.44 -6.40 -9.15
N CYS A 161 -0.19 -5.98 -9.36
CA CYS A 161 0.99 -6.76 -9.00
C CYS A 161 1.15 -6.90 -7.48
N ASN A 162 0.82 -5.88 -6.69
CA ASN A 162 0.82 -5.97 -5.23
C ASN A 162 -0.18 -7.03 -4.72
N LEU A 163 -1.41 -7.06 -5.26
CA LEU A 163 -2.39 -8.09 -4.91
C LEU A 163 -1.91 -9.47 -5.37
N LYS A 164 -1.50 -9.61 -6.63
CA LYS A 164 -1.08 -10.88 -7.23
C LYS A 164 0.12 -11.50 -6.52
N SER A 165 1.10 -10.69 -6.12
CA SER A 165 2.29 -11.15 -5.40
C SER A 165 2.00 -11.71 -4.01
N ARG A 166 0.84 -11.39 -3.42
CA ARG A 166 0.40 -11.88 -2.10
C ARG A 166 -0.42 -13.16 -2.18
N MET A 167 -0.83 -13.58 -3.38
CA MET A 167 -1.61 -14.79 -3.59
C MET A 167 -0.66 -15.99 -3.72
N LYS A 168 -0.82 -16.97 -2.85
CA LYS A 168 -0.11 -18.24 -2.98
C LYS A 168 -0.76 -19.05 -4.10
N ARG A 169 0.04 -19.48 -5.08
CA ARG A 169 -0.44 -20.38 -6.13
C ARG A 169 -0.58 -21.80 -5.59
N SER A 170 -1.70 -22.43 -5.88
CA SER A 170 -1.94 -23.83 -5.57
C SER A 170 -1.54 -24.68 -6.78
N SER A 171 -1.20 -25.95 -6.55
CA SER A 171 -0.93 -26.88 -7.65
C SER A 171 -2.17 -27.01 -8.54
N SER A 172 -1.95 -27.08 -9.86
CA SER A 172 -3.00 -27.32 -10.86
C SER A 172 -3.66 -28.69 -10.72
N ASP A 173 -2.99 -29.63 -10.07
CA ASP A 173 -3.36 -31.05 -10.07
C ASP A 173 -4.40 -31.39 -8.98
N ILE A 174 -4.76 -30.40 -8.14
CA ILE A 174 -5.71 -30.56 -7.04
C ILE A 174 -7.02 -29.87 -7.42
N HIS A 175 -8.14 -30.58 -7.22
CA HIS A 175 -9.47 -30.03 -7.47
C HIS A 175 -9.71 -28.73 -6.68
N ILE A 176 -10.44 -27.77 -7.27
CA ILE A 176 -10.64 -26.42 -6.72
C ILE A 176 -11.25 -26.44 -5.30
N SER A 177 -12.09 -27.43 -4.99
CA SER A 177 -12.69 -27.58 -3.66
C SER A 177 -11.75 -28.13 -2.59
N GLU A 178 -10.65 -28.78 -2.98
CA GLU A 178 -9.72 -29.45 -2.07
C GLU A 178 -8.40 -28.68 -1.92
N ARG A 179 -8.10 -27.78 -2.86
CA ARG A 179 -6.89 -26.95 -2.81
C ARG A 179 -7.06 -25.77 -1.86
N VAL A 180 -5.93 -25.28 -1.34
CA VAL A 180 -5.89 -24.02 -0.62
C VAL A 180 -6.36 -22.90 -1.57
N PRO A 181 -7.32 -22.05 -1.16
CA PRO A 181 -7.79 -20.96 -2.01
C PRO A 181 -6.66 -19.98 -2.38
N GLU A 182 -6.54 -19.63 -3.66
CA GLU A 182 -5.56 -18.64 -4.13
C GLU A 182 -6.11 -17.22 -3.97
N VAL A 183 -6.05 -16.75 -2.73
CA VAL A 183 -6.59 -15.45 -2.32
C VAL A 183 -5.58 -14.69 -1.47
N CYS A 184 -5.79 -13.38 -1.30
CA CYS A 184 -5.04 -12.57 -0.35
C CYS A 184 -5.95 -11.60 0.40
N TYR A 185 -5.48 -11.12 1.56
CA TYR A 185 -6.28 -10.30 2.49
C TYR A 185 -5.57 -8.99 2.94
N PRO A 186 -4.83 -8.28 2.07
CA PRO A 186 -4.19 -7.04 2.49
C PRO A 186 -5.23 -5.97 2.86
N THR A 187 -4.95 -5.19 3.91
CA THR A 187 -5.76 -4.02 4.26
C THR A 187 -5.50 -2.89 3.27
N TYR A 188 -6.35 -1.85 3.29
CA TYR A 188 -6.08 -0.65 2.51
C TYR A 188 -4.78 0.00 2.98
N GLU A 189 -4.51 0.01 4.28
CA GLU A 189 -3.28 0.54 4.88
C GLU A 189 -2.06 -0.17 4.31
N THR A 190 -2.04 -1.51 4.34
CA THR A 190 -0.94 -2.31 3.77
C THR A 190 -0.71 -1.97 2.30
N ILE A 191 -1.78 -1.90 1.49
CA ILE A 191 -1.65 -1.55 0.08
C ILE A 191 -1.07 -0.14 -0.09
N LYS A 192 -1.57 0.86 0.65
CA LYS A 192 -1.10 2.25 0.55
C LYS A 192 0.38 2.38 0.98
N GLU A 193 0.79 1.63 1.99
CA GLU A 193 2.18 1.57 2.45
C GLU A 193 3.09 0.92 1.39
N ASP A 194 2.61 -0.10 0.68
CA ASP A 194 3.39 -0.79 -0.33
C ASP A 194 3.52 -0.01 -1.65
N ILE A 195 2.44 0.66 -2.07
CA ILE A 195 2.33 1.31 -3.38
C ILE A 195 1.76 2.72 -3.19
N PHE A 196 2.47 3.75 -3.68
CA PHE A 196 2.16 5.19 -3.54
C PHE A 196 0.73 5.62 -3.94
N ILE A 197 -0.27 5.27 -3.13
CA ILE A 197 -1.67 5.65 -3.25
C ILE A 197 -2.06 6.24 -1.89
N GLU A 198 -2.29 7.54 -1.83
CA GLU A 198 -2.44 8.23 -0.54
C GLU A 198 -3.86 8.14 0.06
N SER A 199 -4.88 7.91 -0.78
CA SER A 199 -6.28 8.04 -0.38
C SER A 199 -7.06 6.74 -0.59
N ASP A 200 -7.86 6.37 0.41
CA ASP A 200 -8.79 5.23 0.34
C ASP A 200 -9.80 5.37 -0.79
N LYS A 201 -10.27 6.60 -1.05
CA LYS A 201 -11.19 6.88 -2.16
C LYS A 201 -10.53 6.55 -3.50
N THR A 202 -9.29 6.99 -3.65
CA THR A 202 -8.50 6.73 -4.86
C THR A 202 -8.21 5.23 -5.00
N LEU A 203 -7.78 4.57 -3.92
CA LEU A 203 -7.54 3.13 -3.91
C LEU A 203 -8.80 2.34 -4.28
N ALA A 204 -9.96 2.70 -3.75
CA ALA A 204 -11.23 2.07 -4.10
C ALA A 204 -11.56 2.21 -5.60
N LEU A 205 -11.27 3.35 -6.23
CA LEU A 205 -11.43 3.55 -7.67
C LEU A 205 -10.50 2.64 -8.48
N TYR A 206 -9.22 2.53 -8.09
CA TYR A 206 -8.28 1.62 -8.74
C TYR A 206 -8.73 0.15 -8.61
N ILE A 207 -9.16 -0.27 -7.42
CA ILE A 207 -9.69 -1.63 -7.19
C ILE A 207 -10.91 -1.90 -8.09
N THR A 208 -11.87 -0.97 -8.13
CA THR A 208 -13.08 -1.10 -8.96
C THR A 208 -12.71 -1.23 -10.44
N THR A 209 -11.74 -0.44 -10.90
CA THR A 209 -11.24 -0.51 -12.28
C THR A 209 -10.59 -1.87 -12.59
N LEU A 210 -9.84 -2.45 -11.65
CA LEU A 210 -9.28 -3.80 -11.84
C LEU A 210 -10.36 -4.89 -11.90
N GLU A 211 -11.48 -4.72 -11.18
CA GLU A 211 -12.64 -5.61 -11.28
C GLU A 211 -13.33 -5.48 -12.64
N GLU A 212 -13.57 -4.26 -13.11
CA GLU A 212 -14.15 -3.96 -14.43
C GLU A 212 -13.29 -4.48 -15.59
N MET A 213 -11.96 -4.53 -15.42
CA MET A 213 -11.03 -5.08 -16.39
C MET A 213 -10.91 -6.62 -16.36
N ASP A 214 -11.68 -7.30 -15.50
CA ASP A 214 -11.62 -8.75 -15.32
C ASP A 214 -10.21 -9.24 -14.98
N LEU A 215 -9.53 -8.51 -14.10
CA LEU A 215 -8.22 -8.90 -13.57
C LEU A 215 -8.33 -9.49 -12.16
N ILE A 216 -9.23 -8.92 -11.35
CA ILE A 216 -9.46 -9.37 -9.96
C ILE A 216 -10.94 -9.50 -9.65
N ARG A 217 -11.20 -10.17 -8.53
CA ARG A 217 -12.48 -10.18 -7.82
C ARG A 217 -12.23 -9.98 -6.35
N LYS A 218 -13.15 -9.33 -5.66
CA LYS A 218 -13.11 -9.23 -4.19
C LYS A 218 -14.47 -9.49 -3.56
N ASP A 219 -14.45 -9.97 -2.34
CA ASP A 219 -15.60 -9.94 -1.45
C ASP A 219 -15.16 -9.75 0.00
N CYS A 220 -16.10 -9.51 0.90
CA CYS A 220 -15.83 -9.24 2.30
C CYS A 220 -16.69 -10.15 3.19
N ALA A 221 -16.12 -10.60 4.31
CA ALA A 221 -16.86 -11.40 5.28
C ALA A 221 -18.00 -10.61 5.96
N GLY A 222 -17.99 -9.28 5.87
CA GLY A 222 -18.99 -8.37 6.43
C GLY A 222 -18.49 -7.66 7.69
N ASP A 223 -19.43 -7.06 8.42
CA ASP A 223 -19.14 -6.44 9.71
C ASP A 223 -19.03 -7.51 10.79
N MET A 224 -17.98 -7.40 11.60
CA MET A 224 -17.69 -8.25 12.73
C MET A 224 -18.16 -7.58 14.03
N ILE A 225 -18.82 -8.33 14.90
CA ILE A 225 -19.23 -7.88 16.23
C ILE A 225 -18.70 -8.83 17.29
N PHE A 226 -18.01 -8.27 18.26
CA PHE A 226 -17.62 -8.93 19.49
C PHE A 226 -18.47 -8.40 20.65
N LYS A 227 -19.01 -9.30 21.49
CA LYS A 227 -19.84 -8.92 22.64
C LYS A 227 -19.22 -9.44 23.93
N LEU A 228 -18.70 -8.52 24.73
CA LEU A 228 -18.35 -8.77 26.12
C LEU A 228 -19.58 -8.47 26.99
N GLU A 229 -19.94 -9.42 27.85
CA GLU A 229 -21.03 -9.23 28.80
C GLU A 229 -20.77 -8.01 29.70
N GLY A 230 -21.77 -7.13 29.81
CA GLY A 230 -21.69 -5.86 30.55
C GLY A 230 -21.06 -4.69 29.76
N GLN A 231 -20.50 -4.93 28.57
CA GLN A 231 -19.88 -3.88 27.74
C GLN A 231 -20.64 -3.61 26.45
N LYS A 232 -20.32 -2.48 25.81
CA LYS A 232 -20.83 -2.16 24.47
C LYS A 232 -20.23 -3.14 23.44
N PRO A 233 -21.00 -3.56 22.43
CA PRO A 233 -20.48 -4.43 21.38
C PRO A 233 -19.39 -3.72 20.59
N ILE A 234 -18.24 -4.38 20.44
CA ILE A 234 -17.10 -3.91 19.65
C ILE A 234 -17.39 -4.25 18.19
N ARG A 235 -17.28 -3.27 17.30
CA ARG A 235 -17.59 -3.44 15.87
C ARG A 235 -16.34 -3.24 15.02
N ARG A 236 -16.08 -4.14 14.08
CA ARG A 236 -14.98 -4.00 13.12
C ARG A 236 -15.43 -4.35 11.71
N LYS A 237 -14.80 -3.76 10.70
CA LYS A 237 -14.93 -4.24 9.31
C LYS A 237 -13.99 -5.41 9.10
N ALA A 238 -14.46 -6.50 8.51
CA ALA A 238 -13.56 -7.51 7.97
C ALA A 238 -12.83 -6.95 6.74
N ASN A 239 -11.58 -7.36 6.56
CA ASN A 239 -10.82 -7.01 5.37
C ASN A 239 -11.48 -7.58 4.11
N PHE A 240 -11.21 -6.95 2.97
CA PHE A 240 -11.53 -7.55 1.68
C PHE A 240 -10.62 -8.76 1.45
N THR A 241 -11.24 -9.80 0.89
CA THR A 241 -10.55 -10.95 0.31
C THR A 241 -10.49 -10.72 -1.20
N TYR A 242 -9.30 -10.80 -1.77
CA TYR A 242 -9.07 -10.61 -3.20
C TYR A 242 -8.62 -11.93 -3.84
N THR A 243 -9.02 -12.15 -5.09
CA THR A 243 -8.55 -13.25 -5.93
C THR A 243 -8.37 -12.78 -7.38
N LEU A 244 -7.62 -13.53 -8.19
CA LEU A 244 -7.53 -13.27 -9.63
C LEU A 244 -8.81 -13.72 -10.34
N PHE A 245 -9.19 -13.01 -11.39
CA PHE A 245 -10.30 -13.45 -12.22
C PHE A 245 -9.89 -14.64 -13.09
N ARG A 246 -10.41 -15.82 -12.77
CA ARG A 246 -10.15 -17.09 -13.47
C ARG A 246 -11.26 -18.10 -13.17
N PRO A 247 -11.46 -19.14 -13.99
CA PRO A 247 -12.49 -20.15 -13.72
C PRO A 247 -12.40 -20.71 -12.29
N GLY A 248 -13.52 -20.69 -11.55
CA GLY A 248 -13.61 -21.18 -10.17
C GLY A 248 -13.25 -20.16 -9.08
N TRP A 249 -13.00 -18.89 -9.43
CA TRP A 249 -12.73 -17.82 -8.47
C TRP A 249 -13.84 -17.64 -7.42
N GLU A 250 -15.10 -17.89 -7.79
CA GLU A 250 -16.26 -17.78 -6.91
C GLU A 250 -16.15 -18.75 -5.73
N ILE A 251 -15.80 -20.00 -6.03
CA ILE A 251 -15.64 -21.07 -5.05
C ILE A 251 -14.45 -20.76 -4.12
N GLU A 252 -13.36 -20.23 -4.67
CA GLU A 252 -12.19 -19.84 -3.88
C GLU A 252 -12.49 -18.72 -2.88
N LEU A 253 -13.21 -17.68 -3.32
CA LEU A 253 -13.66 -16.61 -2.43
C LEU A 253 -14.64 -17.13 -1.38
N GLU A 254 -15.63 -17.92 -1.77
CA GLU A 254 -16.65 -18.44 -0.86
C GLU A 254 -16.02 -19.35 0.21
N ASN A 255 -15.14 -20.26 -0.18
CA ASN A 255 -14.43 -21.16 0.73
C ASN A 255 -13.54 -20.38 1.69
N SER A 256 -12.75 -19.43 1.16
CA SER A 256 -11.88 -18.56 1.96
C SER A 256 -12.67 -17.76 3.00
N ILE A 257 -13.74 -17.08 2.59
CA ILE A 257 -14.57 -16.27 3.48
C ILE A 257 -15.28 -17.13 4.52
N SER A 258 -15.75 -18.31 4.13
CA SER A 258 -16.39 -19.26 5.05
C SER A 258 -15.42 -19.79 6.10
N GLN A 259 -14.19 -20.14 5.70
CA GLN A 259 -13.13 -20.55 6.60
C GLN A 259 -12.75 -19.43 7.56
N TYR A 260 -12.58 -18.20 7.05
CA TYR A 260 -12.31 -17.02 7.88
C TYR A 260 -13.42 -16.78 8.91
N LYS A 261 -14.69 -16.84 8.49
CA LYS A 261 -15.85 -16.70 9.40
C LYS A 261 -15.87 -17.79 10.46
N SER A 262 -15.59 -19.04 10.07
CA SER A 262 -15.54 -20.17 11.00
C SER A 262 -14.49 -19.96 12.08
N ASN A 263 -13.27 -19.59 11.69
CA ASN A 263 -12.19 -19.34 12.63
C ASN A 263 -12.51 -18.17 13.57
N LYS A 264 -13.03 -17.06 13.02
CA LYS A 264 -13.39 -15.90 13.84
C LYS A 264 -14.57 -16.14 14.78
N ARG A 265 -15.50 -17.03 14.44
CA ARG A 265 -16.56 -17.46 15.37
C ARG A 265 -16.00 -18.26 16.55
N LYS A 266 -14.95 -19.06 16.35
CA LYS A 266 -14.22 -19.71 17.45
C LYS A 266 -13.55 -18.68 18.35
N ASP A 267 -13.05 -17.59 17.77
CA ASP A 267 -12.54 -16.42 18.49
C ASP A 267 -13.65 -15.55 19.13
N GLY A 268 -14.92 -15.99 19.17
CA GLY A 268 -16.04 -15.27 19.78
C GLY A 268 -16.66 -14.14 18.93
N TRP A 269 -16.23 -13.96 17.68
CA TRP A 269 -16.81 -12.97 16.78
C TRP A 269 -18.10 -13.47 16.11
N SER A 270 -19.09 -12.59 16.07
CA SER A 270 -20.30 -12.77 15.27
C SER A 270 -20.23 -11.91 14.01
N PHE A 271 -20.86 -12.37 12.92
CA PHE A 271 -20.89 -11.65 11.65
C PHE A 271 -22.29 -11.14 11.37
N ILE A 272 -22.42 -9.85 11.05
CA ILE A 272 -23.65 -9.29 10.51
C ILE A 272 -23.54 -9.28 8.99
N SER A 273 -24.50 -9.92 8.32
CA SER A 273 -24.63 -9.85 6.87
C SER A 273 -24.67 -8.40 6.40
N LYS A 274 -23.84 -8.07 5.38
CA LYS A 274 -23.72 -6.77 4.68
C LYS A 274 -24.73 -5.73 5.17
N VAL A 275 -24.36 -4.93 6.18
CA VAL A 275 -25.07 -3.67 6.40
C VAL A 275 -24.91 -2.91 5.08
N LYS A 276 -26.02 -2.61 4.39
CA LYS A 276 -25.98 -1.76 3.18
C LYS A 276 -25.09 -0.58 3.52
N GLU A 277 -23.96 -0.47 2.84
CA GLU A 277 -22.99 0.56 3.13
C GLU A 277 -23.71 1.90 2.90
N VAL A 278 -23.96 2.61 3.99
CA VAL A 278 -24.66 3.88 3.93
C VAL A 278 -23.74 4.84 3.19
N SER A 279 -24.23 5.42 2.09
CA SER A 279 -23.43 6.27 1.23
C SER A 279 -22.78 7.42 2.01
N ALA A 280 -21.64 7.92 1.55
CA ALA A 280 -20.97 9.05 2.20
C ALA A 280 -21.90 10.28 2.32
N ASP A 281 -22.76 10.50 1.32
CA ASP A 281 -23.73 11.59 1.30
C ASP A 281 -24.82 11.39 2.36
N GLU A 282 -25.29 10.16 2.54
CA GLU A 282 -26.29 9.84 3.55
C GLU A 282 -25.71 9.92 4.97
N LYS A 283 -24.45 9.50 5.18
CA LYS A 283 -23.70 9.74 6.43
C LYS A 283 -23.55 11.24 6.73
N ARG A 284 -23.21 12.04 5.71
CA ARG A 284 -23.05 13.49 5.82
C ARG A 284 -24.38 14.18 6.14
N SER A 285 -25.46 13.79 5.47
CA SER A 285 -26.82 14.28 5.70
C SER A 285 -27.29 13.99 7.13
N ILE A 286 -27.08 12.75 7.62
CA ILE A 286 -27.42 12.37 8.99
C ILE A 286 -26.57 13.16 10.01
N THR A 287 -25.28 13.35 9.74
CA THR A 287 -24.40 14.14 10.61
C THR A 287 -24.81 15.61 10.67
N GLN A 288 -25.19 16.21 9.54
CA GLN A 288 -25.69 17.59 9.48
C GLN A 288 -27.01 17.74 10.23
N LYS A 289 -27.95 16.79 10.08
CA LYS A 289 -29.22 16.79 10.82
C LYS A 289 -29.02 16.69 12.33
N ILE A 290 -28.09 15.84 12.79
CA ILE A 290 -27.71 15.76 14.20
C ILE A 290 -27.20 17.12 14.68
N HIS A 291 -26.27 17.74 13.94
CA HIS A 291 -25.69 19.02 14.32
C HIS A 291 -26.73 20.15 14.38
N MET A 292 -27.66 20.22 13.43
CA MET A 292 -28.75 21.21 13.46
C MET A 292 -29.67 21.03 14.69
N LEU A 293 -30.03 19.79 15.02
CA LEU A 293 -30.90 19.50 16.16
C LEU A 293 -30.19 19.75 17.51
N GLU A 294 -28.90 19.45 17.60
CA GLU A 294 -28.08 19.77 18.78
C GLU A 294 -27.89 21.28 18.94
N LYS A 295 -27.70 22.01 17.83
CA LYS A 295 -27.61 23.48 17.83
C LYS A 295 -28.92 24.15 18.28
N LEU A 296 -30.07 23.64 17.82
CA LEU A 296 -31.38 24.10 18.30
C LEU A 296 -31.53 23.92 19.82
N GLN A 297 -30.98 22.83 20.37
CA GLN A 297 -30.98 22.57 21.80
C GLN A 297 -30.03 23.49 22.58
N SER A 298 -28.84 23.81 22.03
CA SER A 298 -27.89 24.73 22.65
C SER A 298 -28.36 26.19 22.62
N ASP A 299 -29.11 26.58 21.60
CA ASP A 299 -29.65 27.93 21.42
C ASP A 299 -30.90 28.20 22.30
N GLY A 300 -31.15 27.35 23.32
CA GLY A 300 -32.22 27.52 24.31
C GLY A 300 -33.62 27.16 23.82
N LYS A 301 -33.77 26.64 22.59
CA LYS A 301 -35.07 26.18 22.08
C LYS A 301 -35.34 24.75 22.54
N SER A 302 -36.45 24.56 23.24
CA SER A 302 -36.93 23.22 23.63
C SER A 302 -37.25 22.39 22.37
N LEU A 303 -36.50 21.30 22.17
CA LEU A 303 -36.82 20.32 21.14
C LEU A 303 -38.20 19.71 21.38
N THR A 304 -39.02 19.64 20.33
CA THR A 304 -40.28 18.90 20.38
C THR A 304 -40.05 17.41 20.68
N GLN A 305 -41.08 16.73 21.19
CA GLN A 305 -40.99 15.29 21.49
C GLN A 305 -40.64 14.45 20.25
N SER A 306 -41.11 14.88 19.06
CA SER A 306 -40.76 14.29 17.77
C SER A 306 -39.27 14.47 17.45
N GLN A 307 -38.75 15.70 17.58
CA GLN A 307 -37.34 16.00 17.33
C GLN A 307 -36.39 15.29 18.31
N LYS A 308 -36.80 15.11 19.58
CA LYS A 308 -36.03 14.31 20.54
C LYS A 308 -35.95 12.84 20.12
N LYS A 309 -37.07 12.24 19.67
CA LYS A 309 -37.09 10.86 19.15
C LYS A 309 -36.25 10.74 17.87
N GLU A 310 -36.33 11.72 16.99
CA GLU A 310 -35.56 11.77 15.74
C GLU A 310 -34.05 11.89 16.02
N LEU A 311 -33.64 12.83 16.90
CA LEU A 311 -32.24 12.98 17.31
C LEU A 311 -31.67 11.68 17.88
N LEU A 312 -32.45 11.01 18.73
CA LEU A 312 -32.03 9.74 19.36
C LEU A 312 -31.94 8.61 18.32
N LYS A 313 -32.83 8.59 17.31
CA LYS A 313 -32.77 7.66 16.18
C LYS A 313 -31.54 7.93 15.30
N LEU A 314 -31.25 9.18 14.98
CA LEU A 314 -30.10 9.59 14.16
C LEU A 314 -28.77 9.30 14.89
N LYS A 315 -28.68 9.58 16.20
CA LYS A 315 -27.51 9.21 17.01
C LYS A 315 -27.26 7.71 17.02
N ARG A 316 -28.31 6.89 17.23
CA ARG A 316 -28.21 5.43 17.14
C ARG A 316 -27.81 4.95 15.75
N GLN A 317 -28.23 5.61 14.68
CA GLN A 317 -27.79 5.30 13.32
C GLN A 317 -26.30 5.65 13.13
N ARG A 318 -25.85 6.80 13.63
CA ARG A 318 -24.43 7.20 13.57
C ARG A 318 -23.53 6.26 14.36
N GLU A 319 -23.92 5.88 15.57
CA GLU A 319 -23.19 4.89 16.41
C GLU A 319 -23.05 3.55 15.71
N LYS A 320 -24.04 3.12 14.91
CA LYS A 320 -23.94 1.86 14.17
C LYS A 320 -22.83 1.85 13.11
N TRP A 321 -22.34 3.02 12.71
CA TRP A 321 -21.28 3.19 11.71
C TRP A 321 -19.91 3.49 12.30
N GLN A 322 -19.80 3.65 13.62
CA GLN A 322 -18.51 3.79 14.27
C GLN A 322 -17.91 2.39 14.44
N TYR A 323 -16.70 2.22 13.93
CA TYR A 323 -15.90 1.01 14.09
C TYR A 323 -14.85 1.26 15.18
N ASP A 324 -14.61 0.22 15.96
CA ASP A 324 -13.71 0.19 17.11
C ASP A 324 -12.37 -0.42 16.68
N ASP A 325 -11.75 0.18 15.66
CA ASP A 325 -10.56 -0.39 15.01
C ASP A 325 -9.33 -0.41 15.94
N ASN A 326 -9.30 0.47 16.95
CA ASN A 326 -8.18 0.61 17.90
C ASN A 326 -8.38 -0.13 19.23
N VAL A 327 -9.52 -0.78 19.44
CA VAL A 327 -9.83 -1.43 20.72
C VAL A 327 -9.22 -2.82 20.76
N ASP A 328 -8.25 -3.08 21.64
CA ASP A 328 -7.67 -4.41 21.79
C ASP A 328 -8.61 -5.34 22.58
N VAL A 329 -9.34 -6.18 21.83
CA VAL A 329 -10.32 -7.14 22.39
C VAL A 329 -9.65 -8.10 23.36
N ARG A 330 -8.40 -8.51 23.09
CA ARG A 330 -7.66 -9.43 23.96
C ARG A 330 -7.43 -8.78 25.31
N LYS A 331 -6.89 -7.55 25.34
CA LYS A 331 -6.68 -6.82 26.59
C LYS A 331 -7.98 -6.62 27.37
N LEU A 332 -9.09 -6.32 26.69
CA LEU A 332 -10.38 -6.17 27.36
C LEU A 332 -10.91 -7.48 27.97
N GLU A 333 -10.71 -8.62 27.29
CA GLU A 333 -11.01 -9.93 27.86
C GLU A 333 -10.15 -10.20 29.10
N GLU A 334 -8.85 -9.95 29.01
CA GLU A 334 -7.88 -10.17 30.09
C GLU A 334 -8.16 -9.27 31.29
N GLU A 335 -8.46 -7.98 31.07
CA GLU A 335 -8.87 -7.04 32.13
C GLU A 335 -10.15 -7.50 32.82
N LYS A 336 -11.12 -8.04 32.06
CA LYS A 336 -12.35 -8.58 32.65
C LYS A 336 -12.06 -9.82 33.49
N LEU A 337 -11.26 -10.76 32.96
CA LEU A 337 -10.88 -11.98 33.69
C LEU A 337 -10.13 -11.67 34.99
N LYS A 338 -9.22 -10.70 34.97
CA LYS A 338 -8.52 -10.19 36.16
C LYS A 338 -9.48 -9.53 37.16
N LYS A 339 -10.49 -8.80 36.67
CA LYS A 339 -11.49 -8.19 37.55
C LYS A 339 -12.40 -9.23 38.20
N ASP A 340 -12.78 -10.26 37.46
CA ASP A 340 -13.66 -11.33 37.94
C ASP A 340 -12.90 -12.33 38.83
N ASN A 341 -11.56 -12.42 38.70
CA ASN A 341 -10.66 -13.27 39.47
C ASN A 341 -9.48 -12.45 40.02
N PRO A 342 -9.70 -11.53 40.98
CA PRO A 342 -8.67 -10.61 41.44
C PRO A 342 -7.49 -11.30 42.15
N ASP A 343 -7.72 -12.51 42.68
CA ASP A 343 -6.76 -13.26 43.49
C ASP A 343 -5.93 -14.27 42.68
N LYS A 344 -6.18 -14.40 41.36
CA LYS A 344 -5.51 -15.38 40.51
C LYS A 344 -4.71 -14.71 39.41
N LYS A 345 -3.62 -15.34 39.01
CA LYS A 345 -2.89 -14.94 37.81
C LYS A 345 -3.71 -15.27 36.56
N LEU A 346 -3.50 -14.53 35.48
CA LEU A 346 -4.27 -14.70 34.25
C LEU A 346 -3.94 -16.05 33.59
N SER A 347 -2.69 -16.51 33.71
CA SER A 347 -2.23 -17.85 33.34
C SER A 347 -3.05 -18.95 34.04
N GLU A 348 -3.17 -18.88 35.37
CA GLU A 348 -3.96 -19.82 36.19
C GLU A 348 -5.45 -19.82 35.80
N VAL A 349 -6.02 -18.64 35.54
CA VAL A 349 -7.42 -18.52 35.09
C VAL A 349 -7.61 -19.20 33.74
N TYR A 350 -6.67 -19.05 32.79
CA TYR A 350 -6.76 -19.71 31.49
C TYR A 350 -6.57 -21.22 31.58
N GLU A 351 -5.70 -21.69 32.47
CA GLU A 351 -5.48 -23.13 32.71
C GLU A 351 -6.75 -23.78 33.29
N GLU A 352 -7.39 -23.16 34.29
CA GLU A 352 -8.66 -23.62 34.87
C GLU A 352 -9.82 -23.64 33.86
N MET A 353 -9.79 -22.74 32.87
CA MET A 353 -10.74 -22.71 31.76
C MET A 353 -10.41 -23.72 30.64
N GLY A 354 -9.28 -24.43 30.73
CA GLY A 354 -8.84 -25.41 29.74
C GLY A 354 -8.26 -24.79 28.46
N TYR A 355 -7.76 -23.55 28.53
CA TYR A 355 -7.14 -22.84 27.41
C TYR A 355 -5.61 -22.84 27.51
N GLU A 356 -4.98 -24.01 27.39
CA GLU A 356 -3.52 -24.22 27.51
C GLU A 356 -2.70 -23.20 26.70
N ALA A 357 -2.97 -23.03 25.40
CA ALA A 357 -2.23 -22.07 24.56
C ALA A 357 -2.45 -20.58 24.90
N LYS A 358 -3.46 -20.25 25.71
CA LYS A 358 -3.63 -18.90 26.28
C LYS A 358 -2.94 -18.80 27.65
N ALA A 359 -2.95 -19.87 28.43
CA ALA A 359 -2.26 -19.97 29.70
C ALA A 359 -0.75 -19.83 29.52
N ASP A 360 -0.14 -20.56 28.58
CA ASP A 360 1.30 -20.52 28.30
C ASP A 360 1.78 -19.10 27.94
N ARG A 361 1.05 -18.42 27.04
CA ARG A 361 1.38 -17.04 26.66
C ARG A 361 1.20 -16.05 27.81
N ALA A 362 0.14 -16.22 28.60
CA ALA A 362 -0.08 -15.37 29.76
C ALA A 362 1.02 -15.58 30.81
N TYR A 363 1.54 -16.79 30.94
CA TYR A 363 2.66 -17.11 31.82
C TYR A 363 3.95 -16.41 31.36
N GLU A 364 4.29 -16.48 30.06
CA GLU A 364 5.44 -15.77 29.48
C GLU A 364 5.34 -14.24 29.69
N ASP A 365 4.17 -13.67 29.45
CA ASP A 365 3.90 -12.23 29.64
C ASP A 365 4.00 -11.84 31.15
N GLU A 366 3.59 -12.71 32.06
CA GLU A 366 3.68 -12.50 33.52
C GLU A 366 5.11 -12.64 34.05
N GLU A 367 5.88 -13.59 33.52
CA GLU A 367 7.30 -13.80 33.86
C GLU A 367 8.15 -12.60 33.43
N THR A 368 7.96 -12.10 32.20
CA THR A 368 8.65 -10.88 31.73
C THR A 368 8.31 -9.63 32.53
N ILE A 369 7.06 -9.51 33.02
CA ILE A 369 6.68 -8.40 33.91
C ILE A 369 7.34 -8.57 35.27
N GLN A 370 7.36 -9.78 35.83
CA GLN A 370 7.99 -10.09 37.11
C GLN A 370 9.48 -9.75 37.09
N ASP A 371 10.20 -10.18 36.06
CA ASP A 371 11.62 -9.89 35.85
C ASP A 371 11.91 -8.37 35.71
N ALA A 372 10.98 -7.62 35.10
CA ALA A 372 11.09 -6.17 35.00
C ALA A 372 10.89 -5.50 36.37
N THR A 373 9.92 -5.96 37.18
CA THR A 373 9.71 -5.44 38.55
C THR A 373 10.84 -5.81 39.51
N ASP A 374 11.42 -7.00 39.39
CA ASP A 374 12.51 -7.45 40.25
C ASP A 374 13.83 -6.71 39.93
N ASN A 375 14.07 -6.36 38.66
CA ASN A 375 15.17 -5.48 38.28
C ASN A 375 15.01 -4.04 38.81
N VAL A 376 13.78 -3.50 38.81
CA VAL A 376 13.52 -2.16 39.39
C VAL A 376 13.73 -2.15 40.90
N ASN A 377 13.33 -3.21 41.62
CA ASN A 377 13.51 -3.32 43.06
C ASN A 377 14.99 -3.52 43.47
N ASN A 378 15.78 -4.23 42.66
CA ASN A 378 17.22 -4.39 42.90
C ASN A 378 18.04 -3.11 42.61
N THR A 379 17.50 -2.16 41.85
CA THR A 379 18.22 -0.90 41.54
C THR A 379 18.09 0.16 42.65
N TRP A 380 17.13 0.01 43.57
CA TRP A 380 16.88 0.95 44.68
C TRP A 380 17.13 0.35 46.08
N GLY A 381 17.55 -0.91 46.16
CA GLY A 381 17.62 -1.69 47.40
C GLY A 381 18.99 -1.85 48.07
N GLU A 382 20.09 -1.37 47.47
CA GLU A 382 21.43 -1.51 48.07
C GLU A 382 22.08 -0.16 48.36
N SER A 383 21.82 0.35 49.57
CA SER A 383 22.71 1.30 50.24
C SER A 383 23.19 0.74 51.58
N ASN A 384 24.44 0.26 51.56
CA ASN A 384 25.51 0.32 52.58
C ASN A 384 25.32 -0.26 53.99
N PRO A 385 26.43 -0.83 54.51
CA PRO A 385 27.06 -0.34 55.73
C PRO A 385 28.44 0.25 55.36
N MET A 386 28.63 1.57 55.49
CA MET A 386 29.20 2.20 56.68
C MET A 386 30.69 1.89 56.84
N GLU A 387 31.55 2.70 56.20
CA GLU A 387 32.89 2.98 56.71
C GLU A 387 33.22 4.46 56.53
N ASP A 388 33.80 5.01 57.60
CA ASP A 388 34.24 6.38 57.81
C ASP A 388 35.10 6.92 56.66
N TYR A 389 34.88 8.16 56.23
CA TYR A 389 35.98 9.10 55.97
C TYR A 389 35.50 10.56 56.03
N THR A 390 36.39 11.36 56.57
CA THR A 390 36.26 12.73 57.08
C THR A 390 36.13 13.83 56.03
N MET A 391 35.37 14.86 56.41
CA MET A 391 35.41 16.29 56.04
C MET A 391 36.31 16.74 54.89
N PHE A 392 35.70 17.35 53.86
CA PHE A 392 36.16 18.62 53.27
C PHE A 392 34.95 19.48 52.84
N GLU A 393 35.04 20.77 53.15
CA GLU A 393 34.01 21.82 53.06
C GLU A 393 33.86 22.40 51.63
N TYR A 394 32.59 22.55 51.18
CA TYR A 394 31.90 23.59 50.36
C TYR A 394 32.57 24.21 49.09
N PRO A 395 31.87 24.95 48.18
CA PRO A 395 30.47 25.45 48.18
C PRO A 395 29.66 25.19 46.86
N ILE A 396 28.34 24.97 46.94
CA ILE A 396 27.19 25.87 46.61
C ILE A 396 26.85 26.03 45.11
N GLU A 397 25.54 25.83 44.84
CA GLU A 397 24.69 26.32 43.74
C GLU A 397 24.79 25.68 42.34
N GLU A 398 23.84 24.79 42.04
CA GLU A 398 22.95 25.00 40.89
C GLU A 398 21.61 24.29 41.12
N ILE A 399 20.56 25.08 41.32
CA ILE A 399 19.17 24.63 41.34
C ILE A 399 18.78 24.38 39.88
N ILE A 400 18.61 23.12 39.48
CA ILE A 400 17.93 22.80 38.23
C ILE A 400 16.43 22.73 38.55
N GLU A 401 15.71 23.82 38.28
CA GLU A 401 14.26 23.82 38.23
C GLU A 401 13.80 22.90 37.08
N MET A 402 12.95 21.92 37.41
CA MET A 402 12.25 21.12 36.41
C MET A 402 11.18 21.99 35.71
N PRO A 403 11.10 21.99 34.37
CA PRO A 403 10.08 22.75 33.66
C PRO A 403 8.68 22.17 33.92
N THR A 404 7.72 23.06 34.10
CA THR A 404 6.31 22.74 34.31
C THR A 404 5.60 22.37 33.01
N GLU A 405 4.46 21.67 33.12
CA GLU A 405 3.74 20.98 32.04
C GLU A 405 3.31 21.84 30.82
N ASP A 406 3.45 23.17 30.88
CA ASP A 406 3.10 24.07 29.77
C ASP A 406 4.22 24.23 28.71
N GLU A 407 5.44 23.73 28.93
CA GLU A 407 6.53 23.77 27.94
C GLU A 407 6.62 22.52 27.03
N ILE A 408 5.85 21.47 27.32
CA ILE A 408 5.88 20.21 26.53
C ILE A 408 5.04 20.31 25.24
N ILE A 409 4.19 21.33 25.11
CA ILE A 409 3.36 21.57 23.90
C ILE A 409 4.07 22.55 22.94
N LYS A 410 5.29 22.24 22.50
CA LYS A 410 5.91 22.97 21.37
C LYS A 410 6.92 22.21 20.52
N VAL A 411 6.90 20.86 20.56
CA VAL A 411 7.78 20.03 19.72
C VAL A 411 6.98 19.02 18.87
N LYS A 412 5.91 19.44 18.19
CA LYS A 412 5.26 18.64 17.11
C LYS A 412 4.65 19.48 15.97
N SER A 413 5.26 20.61 15.62
CA SER A 413 4.78 21.43 14.48
C SER A 413 5.89 22.21 13.76
N ARG A 414 6.84 21.50 13.13
CA ARG A 414 7.66 22.09 12.05
C ARG A 414 7.81 21.08 10.91
N GLY A 415 7.17 21.37 9.79
CA GLY A 415 7.25 20.55 8.57
C GLY A 415 6.10 20.72 7.58
N ARG A 416 5.50 21.91 7.45
CA ARG A 416 4.64 22.25 6.31
C ARG A 416 5.07 23.59 5.74
N ILE A 417 5.70 23.55 4.58
CA ILE A 417 5.98 24.71 3.74
C ILE A 417 4.65 25.13 3.09
N ASN A 418 4.12 26.28 3.49
CA ASN A 418 3.04 26.96 2.77
C ASN A 418 3.66 28.03 1.86
N ILE A 419 3.49 27.84 0.56
CA ILE A 419 3.70 28.86 -0.46
C ILE A 419 2.53 29.86 -0.34
N SER A 420 2.81 31.07 0.12
CA SER A 420 1.81 32.15 0.16
C SER A 420 1.79 32.89 -1.18
N THR A 421 0.69 32.72 -1.90
CA THR A 421 0.22 33.66 -2.92
C THR A 421 -0.17 34.98 -2.28
N GLN A 422 0.52 36.08 -2.61
CA GLN A 422 0.01 37.43 -2.40
C GLN A 422 -0.51 38.01 -3.72
N LYS A 423 -1.75 38.49 -3.71
CA LYS A 423 -2.37 39.31 -4.76
C LYS A 423 -2.75 40.68 -4.17
N LYS A 424 -2.32 41.72 -4.89
CA LYS A 424 -2.95 43.05 -5.14
C LYS A 424 -3.00 44.09 -4.01
N SER A 425 -2.37 45.24 -4.26
CA SER A 425 -3.01 46.47 -4.80
C SER A 425 -1.89 47.50 -5.07
N SER A 426 -1.89 48.32 -6.13
CA SER A 426 -2.70 49.54 -6.25
C SER A 426 -2.30 50.33 -7.51
N LEU A 427 -3.30 50.98 -8.15
CA LEU A 427 -3.32 52.17 -9.04
C LEU A 427 -2.35 52.24 -10.26
N THR A 428 -2.75 52.65 -11.48
CA THR A 428 -3.49 53.87 -11.82
C THR A 428 -4.10 53.80 -13.25
N LYS A 429 -5.17 54.57 -13.47
CA LYS A 429 -5.95 54.80 -14.71
C LYS A 429 -5.14 55.46 -15.85
N HIS A 430 -5.45 55.15 -17.12
CA HIS A 430 -5.88 56.08 -18.20
C HIS A 430 -6.18 55.29 -19.51
N ILE A 431 -7.44 55.25 -19.99
CA ILE A 431 -8.07 56.03 -21.09
C ILE A 431 -7.91 55.38 -22.50
N ARG A 432 -9.07 54.97 -23.09
CA ARG A 432 -9.55 54.98 -24.52
C ARG A 432 -8.59 54.48 -25.64
N SER A 433 -8.99 53.85 -26.75
CA SER A 433 -10.25 53.76 -27.51
C SER A 433 -10.16 52.64 -28.57
N LYS A 434 -11.34 52.19 -29.01
CA LYS A 434 -11.70 51.52 -30.28
C LYS A 434 -10.70 51.68 -31.44
N GLN A 435 -10.49 50.60 -32.21
CA GLN A 435 -10.85 50.49 -33.64
C GLN A 435 -10.35 49.15 -34.23
N ASP A 436 -11.28 48.31 -34.69
CA ASP A 436 -11.12 47.51 -35.91
C ASP A 436 -11.08 48.51 -37.11
N PRO A 437 -10.45 48.23 -38.28
CA PRO A 437 -10.85 47.10 -39.15
C PRO A 437 -9.78 46.50 -40.09
N GLU A 438 -10.21 45.46 -40.84
CA GLU A 438 -9.81 45.05 -42.22
C GLU A 438 -8.31 44.74 -42.46
N GLY A 439 -7.91 43.54 -42.88
CA GLY A 439 -8.33 42.84 -44.10
C GLY A 439 -7.28 43.08 -45.20
N PHE A 440 -6.47 42.08 -45.55
CA PHE A 440 -5.75 42.02 -46.83
C PHE A 440 -5.28 40.59 -47.12
N ASP A 441 -5.78 40.08 -48.26
CA ASP A 441 -5.23 38.95 -49.01
C ASP A 441 -3.85 39.31 -49.59
N SER A 442 -2.97 38.32 -49.70
CA SER A 442 -2.28 38.02 -50.96
C SER A 442 -1.38 36.80 -50.82
N ASP A 443 -1.53 35.93 -51.83
CA ASP A 443 -0.68 34.81 -52.19
C ASP A 443 0.82 35.14 -52.18
N ASP A 444 1.65 34.15 -51.84
CA ASP A 444 2.80 33.82 -52.69
C ASP A 444 3.24 32.36 -52.48
N LEU A 445 3.25 31.67 -53.62
CA LEU A 445 3.78 30.34 -53.88
C LEU A 445 5.29 30.30 -53.68
N ILE A 446 5.81 29.29 -52.97
CA ILE A 446 7.09 28.65 -53.32
C ILE A 446 6.95 27.14 -53.03
N ASP A 447 6.95 26.37 -54.12
CA ASP A 447 7.31 24.96 -54.19
C ASP A 447 8.70 24.72 -53.60
N ASP A 448 8.87 23.66 -52.81
CA ASP A 448 10.07 22.83 -52.95
C ASP A 448 9.78 21.40 -52.51
N GLN A 449 9.91 20.52 -53.50
CA GLN A 449 10.02 19.08 -53.40
C GLN A 449 11.33 18.72 -52.68
N MET A 450 11.34 17.72 -51.79
CA MET A 450 12.43 16.75 -51.70
C MET A 450 11.97 15.49 -50.94
N ASP A 451 11.80 14.42 -51.73
CA ASP A 451 12.35 13.08 -51.55
C ASP A 451 11.91 12.16 -50.40
N ASN A 452 10.99 11.28 -50.78
CA ASN A 452 10.77 9.96 -50.20
C ASN A 452 11.88 8.98 -50.65
N GLU A 453 12.94 8.82 -49.86
CA GLU A 453 13.84 7.67 -49.95
C GLU A 453 14.34 7.27 -48.56
N SER A 454 13.73 6.24 -47.95
CA SER A 454 14.38 5.33 -46.97
C SER A 454 13.38 4.36 -46.31
N LEU A 455 12.69 3.55 -47.11
CA LEU A 455 11.75 2.53 -46.62
C LEU A 455 12.00 1.11 -47.16
N ASP A 456 13.27 0.76 -47.42
CA ASP A 456 13.66 -0.56 -47.96
C ASP A 456 14.80 -1.29 -47.22
N TYR A 457 15.13 -0.94 -45.97
CA TYR A 457 16.22 -1.62 -45.24
C TYR A 457 15.81 -2.73 -44.27
N PHE A 458 14.55 -3.17 -44.27
CA PHE A 458 14.08 -4.25 -43.37
C PHE A 458 13.21 -5.28 -44.12
N LYS A 459 13.80 -5.99 -45.09
CA LYS A 459 13.20 -7.24 -45.62
C LYS A 459 14.14 -8.44 -45.81
N ASP A 460 15.45 -8.32 -45.58
CA ASP A 460 16.40 -9.40 -45.93
C ASP A 460 17.10 -10.13 -44.76
N LYS A 461 16.42 -10.36 -43.64
CA LYS A 461 16.95 -11.25 -42.57
C LYS A 461 15.94 -12.22 -41.96
N ALA A 462 15.01 -12.71 -42.76
CA ALA A 462 14.15 -13.85 -42.41
C ALA A 462 14.10 -14.87 -43.55
N SER A 463 15.26 -15.35 -43.96
CA SER A 463 15.43 -16.48 -44.89
C SER A 463 16.85 -17.04 -44.77
N GLY A 464 17.08 -17.87 -43.74
CA GLY A 464 18.33 -18.62 -43.64
C GLY A 464 18.65 -19.12 -42.22
N LEU A 465 18.22 -20.36 -41.96
CA LEU A 465 18.52 -21.25 -40.82
C LEU A 465 17.79 -21.00 -39.49
#